data_AF-A0A1U7RNR8-F1
#
_entry.id   AF-A0A1U7RNR8-F1
#
_cell.length_a   1.000
_cell.length_b   1.000
_cell.length_c   1.000
_cell.angle_alpha   90.00
_cell.angle_beta   90.00
_cell.angle_gamma   90.00
#
_symmetry.space_group_name_H-M   'P 1'
#
loop_
_entity.id
_entity.type
_entity.pdbx_description
1 polymer ?
#
loop_
_entity_poly.entity_id
_entity_poly.type
_entity_poly.pdbx_seq_one_letter_code
_entity_poly.pdbx_strand_id
1 'polypeptide(L)'
;LAHHSHRTAFNNNISMAYECLGASGRRKKPGVNGRIYSELLRRICQDSEAPQEVTSPLLQRIQCRDHEAVPFDVFRYGVLTCFVLLEFVAKADTLYDVLDDGSGVADKRVCQAVLGTLEEALGASDFSVPIRYLEAGSKLGPDCLAVAMDRALLERKLSTSMKREEFLKKAAVLFIAKVKPVD
;
A
#
# COMPACT_ATOMS: atom_id res chain seq x y z
N LEU A 1 3.20 23.65 8.23
CA LEU A 1 3.95 23.29 9.47
C LEU A 1 3.69 21.85 9.93
N ALA A 2 2.46 21.32 9.89
CA ALA A 2 2.12 19.95 10.31
C ALA A 2 2.83 18.82 9.50
N HIS A 3 2.99 18.95 8.18
CA HIS A 3 3.65 17.89 7.38
C HIS A 3 5.12 17.64 7.78
N HIS A 4 5.83 18.65 8.27
CA HIS A 4 7.22 18.49 8.70
C HIS A 4 7.32 17.83 10.08
N SER A 5 6.40 18.14 11.02
CA SER A 5 6.39 17.51 12.35
C SER A 5 6.05 16.02 12.28
N HIS A 6 5.12 15.61 11.43
CA HIS A 6 4.77 14.19 11.23
C HIS A 6 5.92 13.38 10.60
N ARG A 7 6.65 13.96 9.64
CA ARG A 7 7.83 13.32 9.02
C ARG A 7 8.96 13.10 10.03
N THR A 8 9.20 14.07 10.91
CA THR A 8 10.23 13.94 11.96
C THR A 8 9.83 12.92 13.02
N ALA A 9 8.58 12.95 13.50
CA ALA A 9 8.09 11.98 14.48
C ALA A 9 8.12 10.54 13.95
N PHE A 10 7.69 10.30 12.70
CA PHE A 10 7.75 8.96 12.11
C PHE A 10 9.19 8.45 12.01
N ASN A 11 10.12 9.24 11.46
CA ASN A 11 11.51 8.80 11.32
C ASN A 11 12.17 8.55 12.68
N ASN A 12 11.86 9.36 13.70
CA ASN A 12 12.33 9.13 15.07
C ASN A 12 11.76 7.82 15.64
N ASN A 13 10.45 7.60 15.51
CA ASN A 13 9.79 6.39 16.00
C ASN A 13 10.35 5.13 15.33
N ILE A 14 10.60 5.17 14.02
CA ILE A 14 11.19 4.06 13.27
C ILE A 14 12.62 3.77 13.73
N SER A 15 13.43 4.81 13.98
CA SER A 15 14.79 4.67 14.48
C SER A 15 14.81 4.04 15.87
N MET A 16 13.96 4.53 16.79
CA MET A 16 13.80 3.95 18.12
C MET A 16 13.32 2.49 18.06
N ALA A 17 12.33 2.18 17.22
CA ALA A 17 11.85 0.82 17.04
C ALA A 17 12.95 -0.12 16.55
N TYR A 18 13.77 0.33 15.59
CA TYR A 18 14.91 -0.44 15.09
C TYR A 18 15.94 -0.73 16.17
N GLU A 19 16.30 0.28 16.97
CA GLU A 19 17.23 0.14 18.09
C GLU A 19 16.69 -0.83 19.16
N CYS A 20 15.42 -0.66 19.56
CA CYS A 20 14.78 -1.53 20.55
C CYS A 20 14.74 -3.00 20.09
N LEU A 21 14.37 -3.26 18.84
CA LEU A 21 14.29 -4.62 18.30
C LEU A 21 15.67 -5.21 18.00
N GLY A 22 16.66 -4.37 17.67
CA GLY A 22 18.04 -4.76 17.40
C GLY A 22 18.85 -5.05 18.67
N ALA A 23 18.53 -4.40 19.80
CA ALA A 23 19.21 -4.57 21.08
C ALA A 23 18.97 -5.95 21.75
N SER A 24 18.04 -6.74 21.23
CA SER A 24 17.56 -7.99 21.85
C SER A 24 18.49 -9.20 21.67
N GLY A 25 19.80 -9.04 21.42
CA GLY A 25 20.70 -10.19 21.23
C GLY A 25 22.20 -9.94 21.43
N ARG A 26 22.91 -10.97 21.90
CA ARG A 26 24.39 -11.04 21.99
C ARG A 26 25.08 -11.18 20.62
N ARG A 27 24.62 -10.48 19.57
CA ARG A 27 25.07 -10.70 18.18
C ARG A 27 26.23 -9.78 17.78
N LYS A 28 27.19 -10.35 17.06
CA LYS A 28 28.37 -9.66 16.49
C LYS A 28 28.08 -8.78 15.28
N LYS A 29 26.87 -8.85 14.68
CA LYS A 29 26.47 -8.07 13.51
C LYS A 29 25.32 -7.12 13.88
N PRO A 30 25.41 -5.82 13.54
CA PRO A 30 24.32 -4.88 13.75
C PRO A 30 23.12 -5.26 12.88
N GLY A 31 21.91 -5.23 13.45
CA GLY A 31 20.67 -5.45 12.70
C GLY A 31 19.55 -6.12 13.48
N VAL A 32 18.31 -5.88 13.04
CA VAL A 32 17.13 -6.57 13.59
C VAL A 32 17.12 -8.00 13.06
N ASN A 33 16.77 -8.98 13.89
CA ASN A 33 16.67 -10.34 13.42
C ASN A 33 15.53 -10.50 12.40
N GLY A 34 15.79 -11.20 11.29
CA GLY A 34 14.81 -11.39 10.21
C GLY A 34 13.47 -11.99 10.65
N ARG A 35 13.46 -12.90 11.64
CA ARG A 35 12.20 -13.43 12.19
C ARG A 35 11.40 -12.34 12.92
N ILE A 36 12.07 -11.53 13.75
CA ILE A 36 11.43 -10.41 14.47
C ILE A 36 10.87 -9.39 13.46
N TYR A 37 11.64 -9.08 12.42
CA TYR A 37 11.20 -8.20 11.34
C TYR A 37 9.95 -8.73 10.63
N SER A 38 9.98 -9.98 10.16
CA SER A 38 8.84 -10.60 9.46
C SER A 38 7.58 -10.67 10.33
N GLU A 39 7.74 -10.94 11.63
CA GLU A 39 6.63 -10.93 12.59
C GLU A 39 6.06 -9.51 12.80
N LEU A 40 6.92 -8.49 12.90
CA LEU A 40 6.49 -7.09 12.98
C LEU A 40 5.66 -6.69 11.76
N LEU A 41 6.15 -6.97 10.55
CA LEU A 41 5.44 -6.63 9.32
C LEU A 41 4.08 -7.32 9.24
N ARG A 42 4.00 -8.58 9.67
CA ARG A 42 2.74 -9.33 9.72
C ARG A 42 1.76 -8.68 10.68
N ARG A 43 2.20 -8.25 11.87
CA ARG A 43 1.34 -7.56 12.85
C ARG A 43 0.81 -6.23 12.33
N ILE A 44 1.67 -5.41 11.72
CA ILE A 44 1.24 -4.16 11.10
C ILE A 44 0.11 -4.41 10.09
N CYS A 45 0.25 -5.45 9.25
CA CYS A 45 -0.78 -5.80 8.27
C CYS A 45 -2.04 -6.44 8.88
N GLN A 46 -1.94 -7.14 10.02
CA GLN A 46 -3.08 -7.78 10.70
C GLN A 46 -3.96 -6.80 11.45
N ASP A 47 -3.40 -5.69 11.94
CA ASP A 47 -4.17 -4.63 12.62
C ASP A 47 -5.05 -3.82 11.65
N SER A 48 -5.10 -4.20 10.38
CA SER A 48 -5.90 -3.55 9.34
C SER A 48 -7.10 -4.38 8.92
N GLU A 49 -8.16 -3.73 8.44
CA GLU A 49 -9.30 -4.40 7.81
C GLU A 49 -8.96 -5.01 6.42
N ALA A 50 -7.71 -4.90 5.96
CA ALA A 50 -7.31 -5.44 4.67
C ALA A 50 -7.25 -6.97 4.72
N PRO A 51 -7.87 -7.68 3.76
CA PRO A 51 -7.84 -9.14 3.72
C PRO A 51 -6.42 -9.72 3.71
N GLN A 52 -6.20 -10.86 4.37
CA GLN A 52 -4.89 -11.52 4.38
C GLN A 52 -4.37 -11.84 2.97
N GLU A 53 -5.28 -12.10 2.03
CA GLU A 53 -4.99 -12.34 0.62
C GLU A 53 -4.38 -11.13 -0.09
N VAL A 54 -4.65 -9.93 0.42
CA VAL A 54 -4.10 -8.66 -0.06
C VAL A 54 -2.71 -8.42 0.52
N THR A 55 -2.50 -8.74 1.79
CA THR A 55 -1.24 -8.43 2.49
C THR A 55 -0.15 -9.49 2.30
N SER A 56 -0.52 -10.76 2.08
CA SER A 56 0.44 -11.86 1.91
C SER A 56 1.42 -11.65 0.73
N PRO A 57 0.97 -11.23 -0.47
CA PRO A 57 1.88 -10.97 -1.58
C PRO A 57 2.84 -9.80 -1.31
N LEU A 58 2.41 -8.78 -0.53
CA LEU A 58 3.31 -7.72 -0.10
C LEU A 58 4.42 -8.30 0.79
N LEU A 59 4.04 -9.04 1.84
CA LEU A 59 4.98 -9.61 2.80
C LEU A 59 6.02 -10.49 2.12
N GLN A 60 5.62 -11.28 1.12
CA GLN A 60 6.55 -12.09 0.32
C GLN A 60 7.57 -11.27 -0.45
N ARG A 61 7.24 -10.04 -0.90
CA ARG A 61 8.20 -9.16 -1.59
C ARG A 61 9.22 -8.53 -0.66
N ILE A 62 8.83 -8.23 0.58
CA ILE A 62 9.66 -7.46 1.52
C ILE A 62 10.22 -8.29 2.67
N GLN A 63 9.99 -9.61 2.68
CA GLN A 63 10.50 -10.50 3.73
C GLN A 63 12.02 -10.62 3.68
N CYS A 64 12.60 -10.89 4.85
CA CYS A 64 13.98 -11.36 5.00
C CYS A 64 13.98 -12.78 5.56
N ARG A 65 15.08 -13.51 5.40
CA ARG A 65 15.23 -14.85 6.01
C ARG A 65 15.33 -14.73 7.52
N ASP A 66 14.75 -15.68 8.26
CA ASP A 66 14.73 -15.69 9.73
C ASP A 66 16.08 -15.42 10.40
N HIS A 67 17.18 -15.89 9.79
CA HIS A 67 18.53 -15.80 10.35
C HIS A 67 19.26 -14.51 9.98
N GLU A 68 18.77 -13.72 9.03
CA GLU A 68 19.42 -12.50 8.57
C GLU A 68 19.41 -11.42 9.65
N ALA A 69 20.39 -10.52 9.54
CA ALA A 69 20.45 -9.27 10.28
C ALA A 69 19.96 -8.16 9.34
N VAL A 70 18.72 -7.74 9.52
CA VAL A 70 18.04 -6.76 8.67
C VAL A 70 18.63 -5.36 8.94
N PRO A 71 19.20 -4.70 7.92
CA PRO A 71 19.73 -3.35 8.06
C PRO A 71 18.60 -2.31 8.19
N PHE A 72 18.94 -1.12 8.69
CA PHE A 72 17.96 -0.09 9.03
C PHE A 72 17.12 0.37 7.84
N ASP A 73 17.74 0.51 6.67
CA ASP A 73 17.09 0.92 5.44
C ASP A 73 16.05 -0.09 4.96
N VAL A 74 16.38 -1.39 5.00
CA VAL A 74 15.43 -2.48 4.69
C VAL A 74 14.30 -2.55 5.72
N PHE A 75 14.63 -2.41 7.01
CA PHE A 75 13.64 -2.36 8.08
C PHE A 75 12.65 -1.20 7.85
N ARG A 76 13.17 0.00 7.66
CA ARG A 76 12.39 1.22 7.42
C ARG A 76 11.56 1.09 6.14
N TYR A 77 12.13 0.53 5.08
CA TYR A 77 11.44 0.32 3.81
C TYR A 77 10.23 -0.60 3.99
N GLY A 78 10.40 -1.76 4.62
CA GLY A 78 9.29 -2.70 4.82
C GLY A 78 8.19 -2.14 5.70
N VAL A 79 8.55 -1.55 6.85
CA VAL A 79 7.56 -0.96 7.78
C VAL A 79 6.75 0.14 7.10
N LEU A 80 7.44 1.06 6.40
CA LEU A 80 6.76 2.15 5.70
C LEU A 80 5.89 1.62 4.56
N THR A 81 6.35 0.61 3.81
CA THR A 81 5.57 0.03 2.72
C THR A 81 4.28 -0.64 3.22
N CYS A 82 4.33 -1.32 4.38
CA CYS A 82 3.14 -1.84 5.03
C CYS A 82 2.14 -0.73 5.35
N PHE A 83 2.55 0.33 6.06
CA PHE A 83 1.64 1.44 6.40
C PHE A 83 1.05 2.13 5.18
N VAL A 84 1.85 2.34 4.13
CA VAL A 84 1.38 2.96 2.90
C VAL A 84 0.37 2.05 2.18
N LEU A 85 0.56 0.73 2.16
CA LEU A 85 -0.45 -0.19 1.62
C LEU A 85 -1.77 -0.05 2.38
N LEU A 86 -1.74 0.02 3.71
CA LEU A 86 -2.95 0.15 4.53
C LEU A 86 -3.70 1.44 4.21
N GLU A 87 -2.98 2.56 4.13
CA GLU A 87 -3.57 3.85 3.76
C GLU A 87 -4.11 3.81 2.33
N PHE A 88 -3.38 3.21 1.39
CA PHE A 88 -3.82 3.08 0.00
C PHE A 88 -5.11 2.26 -0.12
N VAL A 89 -5.20 1.12 0.56
CA VAL A 89 -6.41 0.27 0.56
C VAL A 89 -7.58 1.01 1.20
N ALA A 90 -7.37 1.72 2.31
CA ALA A 90 -8.41 2.53 2.95
C ALA A 90 -8.92 3.66 2.03
N LYS A 91 -8.03 4.28 1.24
CA LYS A 91 -8.42 5.30 0.24
C LYS A 91 -9.15 4.70 -0.95
N ALA A 92 -8.70 3.54 -1.45
CA ALA A 92 -9.41 2.80 -2.49
C ALA A 92 -10.80 2.38 -2.03
N ASP A 93 -10.94 2.07 -0.74
CA ASP A 93 -12.21 1.73 -0.13
C ASP A 93 -13.21 2.88 -0.11
N THR A 94 -12.79 4.04 0.41
CA THR A 94 -13.61 5.25 0.34
C THR A 94 -13.99 5.61 -1.09
N LEU A 95 -13.12 5.32 -2.05
CA LEU A 95 -13.41 5.54 -3.46
C LEU A 95 -14.48 4.57 -3.97
N TYR A 96 -14.45 3.30 -3.55
CA TYR A 96 -15.48 2.33 -3.91
C TYR A 96 -16.85 2.71 -3.36
N ASP A 97 -16.93 3.27 -2.14
CA ASP A 97 -18.21 3.73 -1.56
C ASP A 97 -18.91 4.76 -2.45
N VAL A 98 -18.14 5.59 -3.16
CA VAL A 98 -18.67 6.56 -4.14
C VAL A 98 -19.19 5.87 -5.42
N LEU A 99 -18.63 4.70 -5.77
CA LEU A 99 -19.02 3.94 -6.97
C LEU A 99 -20.23 3.03 -6.76
N ASP A 100 -20.45 2.56 -5.53
CA ASP A 100 -21.47 1.56 -5.17
C ASP A 100 -22.91 2.14 -5.19
N ASP A 101 -23.05 3.45 -5.05
CA ASP A 101 -24.34 4.18 -4.94
C ASP A 101 -25.30 3.54 -3.91
N GLY A 102 -24.75 2.85 -2.90
CA GLY A 102 -25.49 2.17 -1.83
C GLY A 102 -26.12 0.81 -2.21
N SER A 103 -25.82 0.25 -3.39
CA SER A 103 -26.45 -0.99 -3.89
C SER A 103 -25.74 -2.28 -3.46
N GLY A 104 -24.54 -2.17 -2.86
CA GLY A 104 -23.65 -3.27 -2.48
C GLY A 104 -22.76 -3.78 -3.62
N VAL A 105 -22.93 -3.28 -4.85
CA VAL A 105 -22.13 -3.61 -6.04
C VAL A 105 -22.01 -2.39 -6.98
N ALA A 106 -20.84 -2.18 -7.59
CA ALA A 106 -20.63 -1.08 -8.54
C ALA A 106 -20.57 -1.57 -10.01
N ASP A 107 -20.79 -0.69 -10.98
CA ASP A 107 -20.60 -1.01 -12.40
C ASP A 107 -19.13 -1.36 -12.67
N LYS A 108 -18.89 -2.58 -13.19
CA LYS A 108 -17.53 -3.10 -13.38
C LYS A 108 -16.67 -2.24 -14.29
N ARG A 109 -17.24 -1.57 -15.30
CA ARG A 109 -16.47 -0.73 -16.23
C ARG A 109 -16.00 0.53 -15.55
N VAL A 110 -16.86 1.14 -14.74
CA VAL A 110 -16.52 2.33 -13.95
C VAL A 110 -15.41 1.97 -12.97
N CYS A 111 -15.56 0.86 -12.23
CA CYS A 111 -14.49 0.33 -11.37
C CYS A 111 -13.17 0.11 -12.12
N GLN A 112 -13.22 -0.47 -13.33
CA GLN A 112 -12.03 -0.69 -14.14
C GLN A 112 -11.38 0.61 -14.62
N ALA A 113 -12.16 1.62 -15.01
CA ALA A 113 -11.65 2.92 -15.40
C ALA A 113 -10.95 3.63 -14.22
N VAL A 114 -11.55 3.54 -13.03
CA VAL A 114 -10.93 4.02 -11.80
C VAL A 114 -9.63 3.29 -11.51
N LEU A 115 -9.62 1.95 -11.54
CA LEU A 115 -8.40 1.15 -11.33
C LEU A 115 -7.30 1.48 -12.35
N GLY A 116 -7.65 1.69 -13.61
CA GLY A 116 -6.70 2.12 -14.64
C GLY A 116 -6.11 3.50 -14.33
N THR A 117 -6.93 4.45 -13.89
CA THR A 117 -6.48 5.79 -13.50
C THR A 117 -5.54 5.71 -12.28
N LEU A 118 -5.83 4.84 -11.30
CA LEU A 118 -4.95 4.56 -10.17
C LEU A 118 -3.60 3.98 -10.63
N GLU A 119 -3.63 3.02 -11.56
CA GLU A 119 -2.43 2.39 -12.12
C GLU A 119 -1.53 3.41 -12.84
N GLU A 120 -2.11 4.30 -13.65
CA GLU A 120 -1.38 5.35 -14.35
C GLU A 120 -0.74 6.36 -13.38
N ALA A 121 -1.50 6.80 -12.38
CA ALA A 121 -1.01 7.71 -11.35
C ALA A 121 0.16 7.10 -10.56
N LEU A 122 0.09 5.79 -10.29
CA LEU A 122 1.20 5.03 -9.74
C LEU A 122 2.36 4.98 -10.76
N GLY A 123 2.13 4.58 -12.01
CA GLY A 123 3.18 4.44 -13.03
C GLY A 123 4.02 5.69 -13.30
N ALA A 124 3.46 6.89 -13.10
CA ALA A 124 4.14 8.16 -13.34
C ALA A 124 5.14 8.59 -12.25
N SER A 125 5.39 7.77 -11.23
CA SER A 125 6.17 8.14 -10.05
C SER A 125 7.35 7.19 -9.83
N ASP A 126 8.57 7.74 -9.66
CA ASP A 126 9.76 6.94 -9.33
C ASP A 126 9.76 6.60 -7.83
N PHE A 127 9.55 5.33 -7.51
CA PHE A 127 9.16 4.81 -6.19
C PHE A 127 10.32 4.41 -5.27
N SER A 128 11.53 4.90 -5.53
CA SER A 128 12.69 4.69 -4.66
C SER A 128 12.47 5.18 -3.21
N VAL A 129 11.42 5.96 -2.94
CA VAL A 129 11.01 6.40 -1.60
C VAL A 129 9.49 6.18 -1.40
N PRO A 130 9.04 5.35 -0.44
CA PRO A 130 7.61 5.06 -0.27
C PRO A 130 6.73 6.28 0.11
N ILE A 131 7.30 7.40 0.56
CA ILE A 131 6.54 8.65 0.75
C ILE A 131 5.95 9.18 -0.57
N ARG A 132 6.54 8.82 -1.73
CA ARG A 132 6.04 9.26 -3.04
C ARG A 132 4.79 8.54 -3.53
N TYR A 133 4.36 7.47 -2.85
CA TYR A 133 3.04 6.87 -3.09
C TYR A 133 1.90 7.86 -2.78
N LEU A 134 2.11 8.81 -1.85
CA LEU A 134 1.16 9.90 -1.57
C LEU A 134 1.19 10.99 -2.65
N GLU A 135 2.33 11.20 -3.33
CA GLU A 135 2.46 12.16 -4.43
C GLU A 135 1.72 11.68 -5.69
N ALA A 136 1.65 10.36 -5.93
CA ALA A 136 0.77 9.78 -6.95
C ALA A 136 -0.71 10.13 -6.70
N GLY A 137 -1.12 10.19 -5.43
CA GLY A 137 -2.45 10.66 -5.02
C GLY A 137 -2.78 12.08 -5.48
N SER A 138 -1.79 12.98 -5.54
CA SER A 138 -1.99 14.34 -6.06
C SER A 138 -2.21 14.40 -7.57
N LYS A 139 -1.82 13.35 -8.31
CA LYS A 139 -2.06 13.21 -9.76
C LYS A 139 -3.43 12.63 -10.07
N LEU A 140 -4.08 11.99 -9.09
CA LEU A 140 -5.49 11.60 -9.14
C LEU A 140 -6.36 12.84 -8.89
N GLY A 141 -6.33 13.77 -9.85
CA GLY A 141 -7.23 14.92 -9.83
C GLY A 141 -8.68 14.45 -9.99
N PRO A 142 -9.66 15.08 -9.30
CA PRO A 142 -11.07 14.73 -9.44
C PRO A 142 -11.55 14.82 -10.89
N ASP A 143 -10.99 15.76 -11.68
CA ASP A 143 -11.33 15.93 -13.09
C ASP A 143 -10.89 14.74 -13.95
N CYS A 144 -9.70 14.18 -13.72
CA CYS A 144 -9.21 13.02 -14.46
C CYS A 144 -10.06 11.79 -14.19
N LEU A 145 -10.43 11.59 -12.93
CA LEU A 145 -11.27 10.48 -12.50
C LEU A 145 -12.69 10.61 -13.07
N ALA A 146 -13.29 11.80 -13.00
CA ALA A 146 -14.61 12.07 -13.55
C ALA A 146 -14.66 11.79 -15.07
N VAL A 147 -13.66 12.29 -15.82
CA VAL A 147 -13.56 12.04 -17.27
C VAL A 147 -13.43 10.55 -17.58
N ALA A 148 -12.64 9.80 -16.81
CA ALA A 148 -12.49 8.35 -17.00
C ALA A 148 -13.80 7.59 -16.72
N MET A 149 -14.51 7.97 -15.66
CA MET A 149 -15.80 7.39 -15.29
C MET A 149 -16.89 7.69 -16.34
N ASP A 150 -17.01 8.95 -16.79
CA ASP A 150 -17.98 9.35 -17.81
C ASP A 150 -17.76 8.58 -19.12
N ARG A 151 -16.50 8.44 -19.54
CA ARG A 151 -16.16 7.64 -20.73
C ARG A 151 -16.59 6.18 -20.59
N ALA A 152 -16.36 5.58 -19.41
CA ALA A 152 -16.74 4.20 -19.14
C ALA A 152 -18.26 3.99 -19.16
N LEU A 153 -19.03 4.96 -18.66
CA LEU A 153 -20.50 4.94 -18.69
C LEU A 153 -21.06 5.08 -20.11
N LEU A 154 -20.40 5.84 -20.98
CA LEU A 154 -20.80 6.04 -22.37
C LEU A 154 -20.54 4.81 -23.26
N GLU A 155 -19.72 3.85 -22.82
CA GLU A 155 -19.52 2.61 -23.57
C GLU A 155 -20.83 1.82 -23.64
N ARG A 156 -21.39 1.57 -24.83
CA ARG A 156 -22.66 0.84 -25.01
C ARG A 156 -22.49 -0.68 -24.90
N LYS A 157 -21.81 -1.17 -23.86
CA LYS A 157 -21.60 -2.60 -23.59
C LYS A 157 -22.38 -3.03 -22.36
N LEU A 158 -22.87 -4.27 -22.35
CA LEU A 158 -23.40 -4.91 -21.14
C LEU A 158 -22.26 -4.99 -20.11
N SER A 159 -22.46 -4.38 -18.95
CA SER A 159 -21.56 -4.51 -17.80
C SER A 159 -22.12 -5.50 -16.80
N THR A 160 -21.21 -6.25 -16.19
CA THR A 160 -21.50 -6.94 -14.93
C THR A 160 -21.22 -5.99 -13.78
N SER A 161 -21.61 -6.38 -12.57
CA SER A 161 -21.20 -5.67 -11.38
C SER A 161 -19.82 -6.14 -10.86
N MET A 162 -19.17 -5.32 -10.05
CA MET A 162 -17.97 -5.63 -9.28
C MET A 162 -18.28 -5.44 -7.79
N LYS A 163 -17.81 -6.36 -6.94
CA LYS A 163 -17.95 -6.24 -5.48
C LYS A 163 -16.80 -5.45 -4.87
N ARG A 164 -17.03 -4.85 -3.70
CA ARG A 164 -16.02 -4.13 -2.90
C ARG A 164 -14.72 -4.93 -2.74
N GLU A 165 -14.84 -6.18 -2.31
CA GLU A 165 -13.68 -7.06 -2.09
C GLU A 165 -12.85 -7.28 -3.38
N GLU A 166 -13.51 -7.47 -4.52
CA GLU A 166 -12.84 -7.62 -5.82
C GLU A 166 -12.08 -6.35 -6.19
N PHE A 167 -12.71 -5.19 -5.99
CA PHE A 167 -12.10 -3.89 -6.28
C PHE A 167 -10.85 -3.65 -5.43
N LEU A 168 -10.95 -3.84 -4.10
CA LEU A 168 -9.85 -3.66 -3.17
C LEU A 168 -8.68 -4.61 -3.47
N LYS A 169 -8.98 -5.87 -3.82
CA LYS A 169 -7.97 -6.85 -4.21
C LYS A 169 -7.22 -6.40 -5.46
N LYS A 170 -7.93 -5.90 -6.47
CA LYS A 170 -7.31 -5.37 -7.69
C LYS A 170 -6.47 -4.12 -7.40
N ALA A 171 -6.98 -3.19 -6.61
CA ALA A 171 -6.25 -1.98 -6.23
C ALA A 171 -4.93 -2.33 -5.52
N ALA A 172 -4.97 -3.24 -4.55
CA ALA A 172 -3.76 -3.66 -3.86
C ALA A 172 -2.72 -4.34 -4.76
N VAL A 173 -3.17 -5.13 -5.75
CA VAL A 173 -2.26 -5.71 -6.76
C VAL A 173 -1.51 -4.63 -7.52
N LEU A 174 -2.18 -3.53 -7.90
CA LEU A 174 -1.53 -2.40 -8.57
C LEU A 174 -0.42 -1.78 -7.71
N PHE A 175 -0.69 -1.60 -6.41
CA PHE A 175 0.30 -1.09 -5.47
C PHE A 175 1.49 -2.05 -5.33
N ILE A 176 1.23 -3.33 -5.07
CA ILE A 176 2.25 -4.36 -4.83
C ILE A 176 3.14 -4.55 -6.06
N ALA A 177 2.60 -4.39 -7.27
CA ALA A 177 3.37 -4.43 -8.51
C ALA A 177 4.46 -3.35 -8.59
N LYS A 178 4.34 -2.25 -7.84
CA LYS A 178 5.34 -1.18 -7.76
C LYS A 178 6.32 -1.35 -6.59
N VAL A 179 6.05 -2.27 -5.67
CA VAL A 179 6.93 -2.54 -4.53
C VAL A 179 8.18 -3.28 -5.01
N LYS A 180 9.35 -2.71 -4.69
CA LYS A 180 10.65 -3.31 -4.97
C LYS A 180 10.84 -4.51 -4.03
N PRO A 181 11.20 -5.70 -4.55
CA PRO A 181 11.60 -6.81 -3.71
C PRO A 181 12.82 -6.45 -2.85
N VAL A 182 12.88 -7.00 -1.64
CA VAL A 182 14.09 -7.03 -0.82
C VAL A 182 14.91 -8.24 -1.27
N ASP A 183 16.16 -8.01 -1.66
CA ASP A 183 17.12 -9.05 -2.11
C ASP A 183 17.95 -9.62 -0.95
#